data_AF-A0AAW6STD4-F1
#
_entry.id   AF-A0AAW6STD4-F1
#
_cell.length_a   1.000
_cell.length_b   1.000
_cell.length_c   1.000
_cell.angle_alpha   90.00
_cell.angle_beta   90.00
_cell.angle_gamma   90.00
#
_symmetry.space_group_name_H-M   'P 1'
#
loop_
_entity.id
_entity.type
_entity.pdbx_description
1 polymer ?
#
loop_
_entity_poly.entity_id
_entity_poly.type
_entity_poly.pdbx_seq_one_letter_code
_entity_poly.pdbx_strand_id
1 'polypeptide(L)'
;MQHRNLRAEMAREGITMVDLANFLNVRYATVNEKVNGKYRFYYDEALKIKNRFFPNQSLEYLFANDDSQSNTKESESHDYSAVR
;
A
#
# COMPACT_ATOMS: atom_id res chain seq x y z
N MET A 1 1.50 4.57 -12.29
CA MET A 1 1.84 4.95 -10.89
C MET A 1 2.75 3.88 -10.32
N GLN A 2 4.06 4.12 -10.20
CA GLN A 2 4.97 3.08 -9.72
C GLN A 2 4.88 2.96 -8.19
N HIS A 3 4.62 1.75 -7.67
CA HIS A 3 4.48 1.53 -6.22
C HIS A 3 5.84 1.31 -5.54
N ARG A 4 6.62 2.39 -5.38
CA ARG A 4 7.97 2.31 -4.81
C ARG A 4 7.98 1.85 -3.36
N ASN A 5 7.02 2.26 -2.55
CA ASN A 5 6.94 1.87 -1.15
C ASN A 5 6.66 0.37 -1.01
N LEU A 6 5.66 -0.14 -1.73
CA LEU A 6 5.41 -1.58 -1.80
C LEU A 6 6.67 -2.36 -2.20
N ARG A 7 7.39 -1.90 -3.24
CA ARG A 7 8.62 -2.56 -3.70
C ARG A 7 9.76 -2.49 -2.67
N ALA A 8 9.87 -1.40 -1.91
CA ALA A 8 10.84 -1.27 -0.83
C ALA A 8 10.53 -2.23 0.34
N GLU A 9 9.26 -2.32 0.74
CA GLU A 9 8.83 -3.26 1.79
C GLU A 9 9.00 -4.71 1.35
N MET A 10 8.70 -5.03 0.09
CA MET A 10 8.99 -6.35 -0.48
C MET A 10 10.48 -6.71 -0.35
N ALA A 11 11.39 -5.77 -0.64
CA ALA A 11 12.82 -6.01 -0.50
C ALA A 11 13.27 -6.16 0.96
N ARG A 12 12.65 -5.42 1.90
CA ARG A 12 12.95 -5.48 3.34
C ARG A 12 12.51 -6.80 3.97
N GLU A 13 11.30 -7.25 3.63
CA GLU A 13 10.70 -8.47 4.17
C GLU A 13 11.05 -9.74 3.36
N GLY A 14 11.84 -9.59 2.28
CA GLY A 14 12.23 -10.71 1.41
C GLY A 14 11.08 -11.31 0.59
N ILE A 15 10.02 -10.54 0.35
CA ILE A 15 8.84 -10.96 -0.40
C ILE A 15 9.08 -10.78 -1.90
N THR A 16 8.91 -11.85 -2.67
CA THR A 16 9.13 -11.83 -4.12
C THR A 16 7.84 -11.55 -4.89
N MET A 17 7.97 -11.13 -6.14
CA MET A 17 6.83 -11.01 -7.07
C MET A 17 6.11 -12.36 -7.28
N VAL A 18 6.82 -13.48 -7.16
CA VAL A 18 6.25 -14.82 -7.27
C VAL A 18 5.35 -15.11 -6.07
N ASP A 19 5.73 -14.68 -4.86
CA ASP A 19 4.91 -14.85 -3.66
C ASP A 19 3.59 -14.10 -3.78
N LEU A 20 3.62 -12.85 -4.26
CA LEU A 20 2.40 -12.09 -4.52
C LEU A 20 1.54 -12.76 -5.60
N ALA A 21 2.15 -13.27 -6.67
CA ALA A 21 1.44 -13.91 -7.77
C ALA A 21 0.72 -15.18 -7.30
N ASN A 22 1.43 -16.02 -6.53
CA ASN A 22 0.88 -17.23 -5.95
C ASN A 22 -0.25 -16.92 -4.96
N PHE A 23 -0.07 -15.89 -4.11
CA PHE A 23 -1.07 -15.51 -3.12
C PHE A 23 -2.35 -14.91 -3.74
N LEU A 24 -2.19 -14.08 -4.77
CA LEU A 24 -3.33 -13.49 -5.49
C LEU A 24 -3.94 -14.43 -6.55
N ASN A 25 -3.31 -15.59 -6.78
CA ASN A 25 -3.69 -16.54 -7.84
C ASN A 25 -3.76 -15.88 -9.23
N VAL A 26 -2.73 -15.09 -9.55
CA VAL A 26 -2.58 -14.42 -10.86
C VAL A 26 -1.22 -14.74 -11.46
N ARG A 27 -1.03 -14.41 -12.74
CA ARG A 27 0.26 -14.62 -13.40
C ARG A 27 1.31 -13.66 -12.85
N TYR A 28 2.57 -14.11 -12.79
CA TYR A 28 3.72 -13.27 -12.44
C TYR A 28 3.74 -11.96 -13.23
N ALA A 29 3.48 -12.03 -14.54
CA ALA A 29 3.43 -10.86 -15.42
C ALA A 29 2.40 -9.82 -14.93
N THR A 30 1.22 -10.27 -14.49
CA THR A 30 0.17 -9.37 -13.98
C THR A 30 0.62 -8.64 -12.71
N VAL A 31 1.27 -9.33 -11.77
CA VAL A 31 1.82 -8.67 -10.57
C VAL A 31 2.94 -7.71 -10.95
N ASN A 32 3.85 -8.13 -11.83
CA ASN A 32 4.96 -7.30 -12.29
C ASN A 32 4.44 -5.99 -12.92
N GLU A 33 3.45 -6.07 -13.81
CA GLU A 33 2.84 -4.91 -14.43
C GLU A 33 2.12 -4.01 -13.42
N LYS A 34 1.46 -4.59 -12.41
CA LYS A 34 0.79 -3.82 -11.35
C LYS A 34 1.80 -3.11 -10.43
N VAL A 35 2.82 -3.80 -9.92
CA VAL A 35 3.84 -3.20 -9.05
C VAL A 35 4.64 -2.13 -9.78
N ASN A 36 4.96 -2.35 -11.06
CA ASN A 36 5.63 -1.35 -11.90
C ASN A 36 4.70 -0.20 -12.32
N GLY A 37 3.41 -0.29 -12.03
CA GLY A 37 2.47 0.81 -12.22
C GLY A 37 1.86 0.94 -13.60
N LYS A 38 1.98 -0.10 -14.44
CA LYS A 38 1.29 -0.22 -15.73
C LYS A 38 -0.21 -0.45 -15.53
N TYR A 39 -0.56 -1.21 -14.48
CA TYR A 39 -1.94 -1.42 -14.05
C TYR A 39 -2.09 -1.08 -12.56
N ARG A 40 -3.31 -0.74 -12.13
CA ARG A 40 -3.61 -0.52 -10.71
C ARG A 40 -3.83 -1.85 -9.98
N PHE A 41 -3.63 -1.84 -8.67
CA PHE A 41 -4.24 -2.82 -7.77
C PHE A 41 -5.69 -2.44 -7.51
N TYR A 42 -6.57 -3.45 -7.45
CA TYR A 42 -7.90 -3.25 -6.88
C TYR A 42 -7.80 -3.19 -5.35
N TYR A 43 -8.76 -2.53 -4.71
CA TYR A 43 -8.76 -2.32 -3.27
C TYR A 43 -8.67 -3.64 -2.49
N ASP A 44 -9.40 -4.67 -2.93
CA ASP A 44 -9.40 -5.99 -2.30
C ASP A 44 -8.05 -6.69 -2.43
N GLU A 45 -7.38 -6.58 -3.58
CA GLU A 45 -6.03 -7.10 -3.79
C GLU A 45 -5.01 -6.39 -2.89
N ALA A 46 -5.09 -5.06 -2.83
CA ALA A 46 -4.22 -4.23 -2.01
C ALA A 46 -4.39 -4.56 -0.52
N LEU A 47 -5.64 -4.71 -0.06
CA LEU A 47 -5.98 -5.10 1.31
C LEU A 47 -5.49 -6.52 1.64
N LYS A 48 -5.65 -7.48 0.73
CA LYS A 48 -5.13 -8.84 0.88
C LYS A 48 -3.61 -8.84 1.02
N ILE A 49 -2.89 -8.11 0.15
CA ILE A 49 -1.43 -7.99 0.21
C ILE A 49 -1.01 -7.40 1.56
N LYS A 50 -1.61 -6.28 1.96
CA LYS A 50 -1.32 -5.61 3.24
C LYS A 50 -1.51 -6.58 4.41
N ASN A 51 -2.66 -7.25 4.48
CA ASN A 51 -2.97 -8.11 5.62
C ASN A 51 -2.07 -9.35 5.69
N ARG A 52 -1.63 -9.88 4.52
CA ARG A 52 -0.81 -11.09 4.46
C ARG A 52 0.67 -10.84 4.66
N PHE A 53 1.21 -9.82 4.00
CA PHE A 53 2.65 -9.59 3.88
C PHE A 53 3.14 -8.37 4.65
N PHE A 54 2.29 -7.36 4.84
CA PHE A 54 2.68 -6.09 5.46
C PHE A 54 1.67 -5.64 6.54
N PRO A 55 1.37 -6.48 7.55
CA PRO A 55 0.28 -6.21 8.49
C PRO A 55 0.50 -4.93 9.30
N ASN A 56 1.77 -4.54 9.49
CA ASN A 56 2.21 -3.36 10.24
C ASN A 56 2.27 -2.08 9.40
N GLN A 57 2.12 -2.16 8.08
CA GLN A 57 2.14 -1.01 7.18
C GLN A 57 0.71 -0.56 6.85
N SER A 58 0.54 0.74 6.59
CA SER A 58 -0.74 1.28 6.14
C SER A 58 -0.91 1.11 4.63
N LEU A 59 -2.17 1.04 4.17
CA LEU A 59 -2.47 0.92 2.74
C LEU A 59 -2.04 2.19 2.01
N GLU A 60 -2.26 3.33 2.66
CA GLU A 60 -1.88 4.67 2.21
C GLU A 60 -0.37 4.77 2.00
N TYR A 61 0.44 4.19 2.90
CA TYR A 61 1.89 4.16 2.76
C TYR A 61 2.31 3.26 1.60
N LEU A 62 1.85 2.01 1.57
CA LEU A 62 2.27 1.01 0.57
C LEU A 62 1.98 1.46 -0.86
N PHE A 63 0.83 2.13 -1.05
CA PHE A 63 0.32 2.57 -2.35
C PHE A 63 0.34 4.10 -2.52
N ALA A 64 1.12 4.82 -1.70
CA ALA A 64 1.29 6.27 -1.83
C ALA A 64 1.77 6.63 -3.24
N ASN A 65 1.17 7.68 -3.82
CA ASN A 65 1.65 8.24 -5.08
C ASN A 65 2.61 9.39 -4.79
N ASP A 66 3.56 9.60 -5.69
CA ASP A 66 4.49 10.74 -5.61
C ASP A 66 3.79 12.08 -5.73
N ASP A 67 2.70 12.10 -6.48
CA ASP A 67 1.96 13.31 -6.79
C ASP A 67 0.95 13.70 -5.69
N SER A 68 0.75 12.83 -4.68
CA SER A 68 -0.26 13.02 -3.64
C SER A 68 0.33 13.29 -2.26
N GLN A 69 1.34 14.17 -2.17
CA GLN A 69 1.70 14.85 -0.93
C GLN A 69 0.74 16.02 -0.66
N SER A 70 -0.55 15.73 -0.44
CA SER A 70 -1.39 16.68 0.29
C SER A 70 -2.50 15.97 1.07
N ASN A 71 -2.50 16.25 2.37
CA ASN A 71 -3.62 16.14 3.30
C ASN A 71 -3.98 14.76 3.86
N THR A 72 -3.36 14.41 4.99
CA THR A 72 -4.09 14.14 6.25
C THR A 72 -3.10 14.34 7.39
N LYS A 73 -3.07 15.55 7.96
CA LYS A 73 -2.55 15.76 9.30
C LYS A 73 -3.63 15.37 10.28
N GLU A 74 -3.25 14.50 11.21
CA GLU A 74 -3.59 14.53 12.63
C GLU A 74 -5.03 14.90 13.00
N SER A 75 -5.75 13.89 13.51
CA SER A 75 -6.83 14.07 14.46
C SER A 75 -6.35 14.90 15.67
N GLU A 76 -6.47 16.22 15.59
CA GLU A 76 -6.39 17.10 16.75
C GLU A 76 -7.66 16.92 17.58
N SER A 77 -7.43 16.40 18.79
CA SER A 77 -8.35 16.41 19.92
C SER A 77 -8.99 17.80 20.07
N HIS A 78 -10.28 17.92 19.73
CA HIS A 78 -11.06 19.08 20.12
C HIS A 78 -11.34 19.00 21.62
N ASP A 79 -10.50 19.68 22.38
CA ASP A 79 -10.71 20.01 23.79
C ASP A 79 -11.92 20.96 23.91
N TYR A 80 -13.07 20.44 24.35
CA TYR A 80 -14.23 21.25 24.73
C TYR A 80 -14.02 21.85 26.12
N SER A 81 -13.07 22.78 26.28
CA SER A 81 -12.89 23.49 27.55
C SER A 81 -12.75 25.01 27.36
N ALA A 82 -13.75 25.65 26.76
CA ALA A 82 -14.07 27.08 27.00
C ALA A 82 -15.38 27.50 26.33
N VAL A 83 -16.52 27.18 26.95
CA VAL A 83 -17.70 28.05 26.83
C VAL A 83 -17.76 28.89 28.10
N ARG A 84 -17.66 30.21 27.88
CA ARG A 84 -17.77 31.27 28.90
C ARG A 84 -18.98 31.12 29.80
#